data_AF-A0A543KRE9-F1
#
_entry.id   AF-A0A543KRE9-F1
#
_cell.length_a   1.000
_cell.length_b   1.000
_cell.length_c   1.000
_cell.angle_alpha   90.00
_cell.angle_beta   90.00
_cell.angle_gamma   90.00
#
_symmetry.space_group_name_H-M   'P 1'
#
loop_
_entity.id
_entity.type
_entity.pdbx_description
1 polymer ?
#
loop_
_entity_poly.entity_id
_entity_poly.type
_entity_poly.pdbx_seq_one_letter_code
_entity_poly.pdbx_strand_id
1 'polypeptide(L)' 'MTRAPRPRIEATSVSISTDRPRELAAFYAAEAWAVELGARRSAVQPQEGVRVMLDPHGHPFCFFTA' A
#
# COMPACT_ATOMS: atom_id res chain seq x y z
N MET A 1 2.41 3.03 28.20
CA MET A 1 1.22 3.03 27.32
C MET A 1 0.83 1.59 27.07
N THR A 2 -0.24 1.11 27.70
CA THR A 2 -0.72 -0.28 27.58
C THR A 2 -1.37 -0.47 26.21
N ARG A 3 -0.91 -1.46 25.44
CA ARG A 3 -1.46 -1.79 24.12
C ARG A 3 -2.91 -2.26 24.31
N ALA A 4 -3.85 -1.59 23.65
CA ALA A 4 -5.25 -2.03 23.63
C ALA A 4 -5.34 -3.48 23.10
N PRO A 5 -6.26 -4.30 23.65
CA PRO A 5 -6.44 -5.66 23.18
C PRO A 5 -6.79 -5.68 21.69
N ARG A 6 -6.24 -6.65 20.94
CA ARG A 6 -6.53 -6.79 19.50
C ARG A 6 -8.01 -7.12 19.32
N PRO A 7 -8.75 -6.43 18.43
CA PRO A 7 -10.13 -6.78 18.13
C PRO A 7 -10.18 -8.20 17.54
N ARG A 8 -11.15 -9.00 17.99
CA ARG A 8 -11.46 -10.34 17.45
C ARG A 8 -12.72 -10.22 16.61
N ILE A 9 -12.66 -10.73 15.38
CA ILE A 9 -13.79 -10.79 14.47
C ILE A 9 -14.06 -12.27 14.16
N GLU A 10 -15.29 -12.71 14.37
CA GLU A 10 -15.77 -14.04 13.95
C GLU A 10 -16.79 -13.83 12.84
N ALA A 11 -16.44 -14.23 11.62
CA ALA A 11 -17.27 -14.03 10.43
C ALA A 11 -17.19 -15.27 9.53
N THR A 12 -18.34 -15.71 9.03
CA THR A 12 -18.42 -16.80 8.04
C THR A 12 -17.88 -16.36 6.67
N SER A 13 -18.06 -15.08 6.32
CA SER A 13 -17.55 -14.49 5.08
C SER A 13 -17.25 -13.02 5.26
N VAL A 14 -16.28 -12.51 4.48
CA VAL A 14 -15.97 -11.07 4.38
C VAL A 14 -15.87 -10.75 2.89
N SER A 15 -16.64 -9.75 2.46
CA SER A 15 -16.56 -9.20 1.10
C SER A 15 -15.95 -7.81 1.15
N ILE A 16 -14.90 -7.60 0.36
CA ILE A 16 -14.23 -6.30 0.22
C ILE A 16 -14.39 -5.89 -1.25
N SER A 17 -15.01 -4.73 -1.48
CA SER A 17 -15.29 -4.21 -2.81
C SER A 17 -14.62 -2.85 -3.03
N THR A 18 -14.20 -2.61 -4.26
CA THR A 18 -13.73 -1.33 -4.80
C THR A 18 -14.33 -1.19 -6.19
N ASP A 19 -14.50 0.04 -6.66
CA ASP A 19 -14.93 0.39 -8.01
C ASP A 19 -14.02 -0.20 -9.11
N ARG A 20 -12.70 -0.33 -8.84
CA ARG A 20 -11.71 -0.82 -9.82
C ARG A 20 -10.74 -1.84 -9.22
N PRO A 21 -11.19 -3.07 -8.95
CA PRO A 21 -10.43 -4.05 -8.18
C PRO A 21 -9.12 -4.48 -8.84
N ARG A 22 -9.07 -4.57 -10.17
CA ARG A 22 -7.86 -4.99 -10.89
C ARG A 22 -6.77 -3.93 -10.85
N GLU A 23 -7.15 -2.67 -11.01
CA GLU A 23 -6.21 -1.55 -11.02
C GLU A 23 -5.66 -1.31 -9.61
N LEU A 24 -6.50 -1.41 -8.59
CA LEU A 24 -6.05 -1.35 -7.20
C LEU A 24 -5.12 -2.52 -6.85
N ALA A 25 -5.42 -3.74 -7.31
CA ALA A 25 -4.54 -4.89 -7.13
C ALA A 25 -3.18 -4.68 -7.82
N ALA A 26 -3.17 -4.18 -9.05
CA ALA A 26 -1.95 -3.88 -9.79
C ALA A 26 -1.09 -2.81 -9.09
N PHE A 27 -1.73 -1.77 -8.56
CA PHE A 27 -1.04 -0.72 -7.79
C PHE A 27 -0.32 -1.28 -6.56
N TYR A 28 -1.00 -2.09 -5.74
CA TYR A 28 -0.36 -2.70 -4.58
C TYR A 28 0.67 -3.77 -4.95
N ALA A 29 0.47 -4.51 -6.04
CA ALA A 29 1.46 -5.46 -6.53
C ALA A 29 2.76 -4.77 -6.98
N ALA A 30 2.65 -3.66 -7.72
CA ALA A 30 3.81 -2.86 -8.11
C ALA A 30 4.56 -2.29 -6.89
N GLU A 31 3.82 -1.83 -5.89
CA GLU A 31 4.42 -1.37 -4.62
C GLU A 31 5.15 -2.50 -3.88
N ALA A 32 4.52 -3.67 -3.73
CA ALA A 32 5.12 -4.83 -3.09
C ALA A 32 6.40 -5.26 -3.82
N TRP A 33 6.35 -5.31 -5.15
CA TRP A 33 7.51 -5.67 -5.96
C TRP A 33 8.67 -4.67 -5.81
N ALA A 34 8.38 -3.37 -5.78
CA ALA A 34 9.40 -2.36 -5.52
C ALA A 34 10.04 -2.55 -4.14
N VAL A 35 9.26 -2.89 -3.11
CA VAL A 35 9.78 -3.18 -1.76
C VAL A 35 10.67 -4.42 -1.77
N GLU A 36 10.30 -5.48 -2.49
CA GLU A 36 11.13 -6.68 -2.66
C GLU A 36 12.48 -6.35 -3.31
N LEU A 37 12.51 -5.38 -4.22
CA LEU A 37 13.73 -4.86 -4.85
C LEU A 37 14.52 -3.88 -3.98
N GLY A 38 14.09 -3.59 -2.75
CA GLY A 38 14.78 -2.73 -1.80
C GLY A 38 14.31 -1.27 -1.78
N ALA A 39 13.25 -0.93 -2.50
CA ALA A 39 12.64 0.38 -2.36
C ALA A 39 11.89 0.52 -1.03
N ARG A 40 11.67 1.75 -0.57
CA ARG A 40 10.89 2.05 0.63
C ARG A 40 9.88 3.16 0.35
N ARG A 41 8.78 3.19 1.11
CA ARG A 41 7.83 4.31 1.04
C ARG A 41 8.51 5.60 1.51
N SER A 42 8.24 6.70 0.81
CA SER A 42 8.55 8.04 1.33
C SER A 42 7.71 8.34 2.58
N ALA A 43 8.26 9.07 3.54
CA ALA A 43 7.57 9.48 4.76
C ALA A 43 6.38 10.41 4.47
N VAL A 44 6.44 11.16 3.36
CA VAL A 44 5.38 12.07 2.93
C VAL A 44 4.72 11.51 1.68
N GLN A 45 3.38 11.43 1.71
CA GLN A 45 2.53 10.95 0.62
C GLN A 45 1.54 12.08 0.30
N PRO A 46 1.80 12.90 -0.75
CA PRO A 46 1.18 14.22 -0.89
C PRO A 46 -0.30 14.17 -1.32
N GLN A 47 -0.73 13.09 -1.95
CA GLN A 47 -2.08 12.96 -2.48
C GLN A 47 -2.56 11.51 -2.45
N GLU A 48 -3.87 11.33 -2.45
CA GLU A 48 -4.50 10.04 -2.66
C GLU A 48 -4.23 9.52 -4.08
N GLY A 49 -4.18 8.20 -4.23
CA GLY A 49 -3.89 7.54 -5.50
C GLY A 49 -2.43 7.64 -5.99
N VAL A 50 -1.56 8.35 -5.27
CA VAL A 50 -0.12 8.37 -5.56
C VAL A 50 0.64 7.68 -4.43
N ARG A 51 1.57 6.81 -4.83
CA ARG A 51 2.56 6.23 -3.92
C ARG A 51 3.96 6.70 -4.31
N VAL A 52 4.54 7.54 -3.45
CA VAL A 52 5.94 7.96 -3.58
C VAL A 52 6.84 6.92 -2.91
N MET A 53 7.76 6.36 -3.68
CA MET A 53 8.76 5.39 -3.27
C MET A 53 10.16 6.00 -3.41
N LEU A 54 11.09 5.52 -2.58
CA LEU A 54 12.51 5.84 -2.64
C LEU A 54 13.24 4.55 -3.00
N ASP A 55 14.08 4.60 -4.04
CA ASP A 55 14.96 3.48 -4.39
C ASP A 55 16.02 3.25 -3.28
N PRO A 56 16.87 2.20 -3.39
CA PRO A 56 17.95 1.96 -2.42
C PRO A 56 18.94 3.13 -2.27
N HIS A 57 19.09 3.98 -3.28
CA HIS A 57 19.93 5.19 -3.25
C HIS A 57 19.19 6.43 -2.74
N GLY A 58 17.89 6.34 -2.51
CA GLY A 58 17.05 7.44 -2.04
C GLY A 58 16.43 8.30 -3.14
N HIS A 59 16.52 7.92 -4.42
CA HIS A 59 15.88 8.67 -5.50
C HIS A 59 14.35 8.45 -5.50
N PRO A 60 13.55 9.52 -5.61
CA PRO A 60 12.11 9.42 -5.59
C PRO A 60 11.53 8.97 -6.94
N PHE A 61 10.54 8.09 -6.89
CA PHE A 61 9.68 7.74 -8.02
C PHE A 61 8.24 7.49 -7.55
N CYS A 62 7.29 7.51 -8.47
CA CYS A 62 5.86 7.44 -8.15
C CYS A 62 5.15 6.30 -8.86
N PHE A 63 4.25 5.63 -8.14
CA PHE A 63 3.15 4.85 -8.71
C PHE A 63 1.86 5.65 -8.65
N PHE A 64 1.00 5.44 -9.64
CA PHE A 64 -0.30 6.08 -9.75
C PHE A 64 -1.37 4.99 -9.81
N THR A 65 -2.43 5.14 -9.05
CA THR A 65 -3.70 4.47 -9.36
C THR A 65 -4.23 5.16 -10.61
N ALA A 66 -4.30 4.44 -11.74
CA ALA A 66 -5.05 4.89 -12.91
C ALA A 66 -6.49 5.25 -12.52
#